data_AF-A0A3D1XBJ4-F1
#
_entry.id   AF-A0A3D1XBJ4-F1
#
_cell.length_a   1.000
_cell.length_b   1.000
_cell.length_c   1.000
_cell.angle_alpha   90.00
_cell.angle_beta   90.00
_cell.angle_gamma   90.00
#
_symmetry.space_group_name_H-M   'P 1'
#
loop_
_entity.id
_entity.type
_entity.pdbx_description
1 polymer ?
#
loop_
_entity_poly.entity_id
_entity_poly.type
_entity_poly.pdbx_seq_one_letter_code
_entity_poly.pdbx_strand_id
1 'polypeptide(L)'
;MRNHSRCVSFLLSGLLSVSLLAPLSSAQAAYDDGSIRDLVDRVTVLTESVQTESANEDELAKLDEMQAELEDKADAKEDVSATETVSMVVTGGTINVRTGPGTNYDKITQVVSGKQVTVVGEANGWYQVTFDATTGWLLGEYLRDPADLDGTVGAKIVSMAMPYLGTRYRSGGASPSGFDCSGFTMYLYAQLGYSLPHSATAQYRNCGYAVAKADLQPGDLVFFSDSSHAIGHVGIYIGNGQIIHARYSVGKVMIDSLSANYYASRYVGAKRIA
;
A
#
# COMPACT_ATOMS: atom_id res chain seq x y z
N MET A 1 14.19 -5.08 18.87
CA MET A 1 13.31 -6.03 18.15
C MET A 1 13.85 -6.11 16.73
N ARG A 2 14.28 -7.33 16.38
CA ARG A 2 15.42 -7.72 15.54
C ARG A 2 14.96 -8.00 14.09
N ASN A 3 15.76 -7.92 13.02
CA ASN A 3 17.05 -7.31 12.71
C ASN A 3 17.24 -7.45 11.18
N HIS A 4 18.05 -6.55 10.63
CA HIS A 4 18.85 -6.64 9.40
C HIS A 4 19.40 -8.02 8.99
N SER A 5 19.65 -8.21 7.69
CA SER A 5 20.93 -8.66 7.05
C SER A 5 20.67 -8.93 5.55
N ARG A 6 21.19 -8.19 4.56
CA ARG A 6 22.56 -8.10 4.00
C ARG A 6 23.51 -9.29 4.29
N CYS A 7 23.86 -10.07 3.25
CA CYS A 7 25.22 -10.52 2.85
C CYS A 7 25.10 -11.74 1.89
N VAL A 8 25.51 -11.67 0.61
CA VAL A 8 26.86 -11.86 0.02
C VAL A 8 27.26 -13.34 -0.16
N SER A 9 27.57 -13.67 -1.43
CA SER A 9 28.10 -14.90 -2.06
C SER A 9 29.44 -15.42 -1.48
N PHE A 10 29.76 -16.73 -1.62
CA PHE A 10 30.91 -17.27 -2.40
C PHE A 10 31.11 -18.82 -2.30
N LEU A 11 31.72 -19.35 -3.37
CA LEU A 11 32.03 -20.72 -3.85
C LEU A 11 32.86 -21.66 -2.93
N LEU A 12 32.75 -22.99 -3.13
CA LEU A 12 33.91 -23.87 -3.40
C LEU A 12 33.57 -25.27 -3.99
N SER A 13 34.36 -25.64 -4.99
CA SER A 13 34.41 -26.87 -5.80
C SER A 13 35.13 -28.06 -5.14
N GLY A 14 34.86 -29.30 -5.58
CA GLY A 14 35.80 -30.43 -5.42
C GLY A 14 35.28 -31.81 -5.87
N LEU A 15 35.71 -32.28 -7.05
CA LEU A 15 35.62 -33.69 -7.48
C LEU A 15 36.64 -34.56 -6.74
N LEU A 16 36.32 -35.84 -6.49
CA LEU A 16 37.31 -36.92 -6.59
C LEU A 16 36.67 -38.31 -6.68
N SER A 17 36.91 -38.99 -7.80
CA SER A 17 36.63 -40.42 -8.03
C SER A 17 37.85 -41.26 -7.64
N VAL A 18 37.65 -42.42 -7.01
CA VAL A 18 38.64 -43.51 -7.03
C VAL A 18 37.93 -44.87 -7.09
N SER A 19 38.18 -45.62 -8.16
CA SER A 19 37.85 -47.04 -8.31
C SER A 19 39.03 -47.90 -7.86
N LEU A 20 38.80 -49.09 -7.29
CA LEU A 20 39.58 -50.29 -7.66
C LEU A 20 38.93 -51.61 -7.18
N LEU A 21 39.12 -52.64 -7.99
CA LEU A 21 38.49 -53.96 -8.02
C LEU A 21 39.43 -55.05 -7.45
N ALA A 22 38.88 -55.97 -6.63
CA ALA A 22 39.17 -57.42 -6.47
C ALA A 22 40.58 -57.91 -6.00
N PRO A 23 40.77 -59.22 -5.61
CA PRO A 23 39.83 -60.32 -5.33
C PRO A 23 40.04 -61.04 -3.96
N LEU A 24 39.08 -61.93 -3.63
CA LEU A 24 39.13 -62.93 -2.56
C LEU A 24 40.26 -63.98 -2.75
N SER A 25 40.99 -64.34 -1.68
CA SER A 25 41.48 -65.71 -1.46
C SER A 25 41.95 -65.91 -0.01
N SER A 26 41.68 -67.09 0.54
CA SER A 26 42.10 -67.63 1.84
C SER A 26 41.57 -66.96 3.12
N ALA A 27 40.30 -67.24 3.42
CA ALA A 27 39.95 -67.59 4.79
C ALA A 27 40.70 -68.89 5.15
N GLN A 28 41.38 -68.95 6.30
CA GLN A 28 41.43 -70.07 7.25
C GLN A 28 42.70 -69.99 8.13
N ALA A 29 42.71 -69.17 9.19
CA ALA A 29 43.45 -69.39 10.45
C ALA A 29 43.50 -68.10 11.30
N ALA A 30 42.39 -67.74 11.93
CA ALA A 30 42.35 -66.96 13.18
C ALA A 30 40.90 -66.93 13.69
N TYR A 31 40.35 -68.12 13.93
CA TYR A 31 39.34 -68.29 14.95
C TYR A 31 40.10 -68.30 16.28
N ASP A 32 39.64 -67.49 17.23
CA ASP A 32 40.06 -67.43 18.65
C ASP A 32 41.08 -66.35 19.05
N ASP A 33 40.67 -65.09 18.96
CA ASP A 33 40.97 -64.03 19.94
C ASP A 33 40.05 -62.85 19.65
N GLY A 34 39.28 -62.39 20.64
CA GLY A 34 38.60 -61.09 20.87
C GLY A 34 38.14 -60.13 19.73
N SER A 35 38.77 -60.14 18.57
CA SER A 35 38.63 -59.20 17.46
C SER A 35 37.32 -59.33 16.66
N ILE A 36 36.65 -60.48 16.66
CA ILE A 36 35.39 -60.66 15.91
C ILE A 36 34.23 -59.88 16.56
N ARG A 37 34.21 -59.74 17.89
CA ARG A 37 33.17 -58.94 18.57
C ARG A 37 33.33 -57.45 18.28
N ASP A 38 34.56 -56.94 18.28
CA ASP A 38 34.86 -55.55 17.90
C ASP A 38 34.54 -55.28 16.42
N LEU A 39 34.78 -56.24 15.54
CA LEU A 39 34.41 -56.16 14.12
C LEU A 39 32.89 -56.24 13.90
N VAL A 40 32.17 -57.08 14.65
CA VAL A 40 30.70 -57.17 14.58
C VAL A 40 30.06 -55.89 15.11
N ASP A 41 30.54 -55.33 16.21
CA ASP A 41 30.02 -54.05 16.75
C ASP A 41 30.32 -52.88 15.80
N ARG A 42 31.50 -52.84 15.18
CA ARG A 42 31.84 -51.82 14.16
C ARG A 42 31.09 -52.01 12.85
N VAL A 43 30.80 -53.24 12.43
CA VAL A 43 29.95 -53.53 11.26
C VAL A 43 28.49 -53.20 11.56
N THR A 44 28.02 -53.39 12.79
CA THR A 44 26.65 -53.04 13.22
C THR A 44 26.46 -51.52 13.24
N VAL A 45 27.43 -50.77 13.78
CA VAL A 45 27.43 -49.29 13.73
C VAL A 45 27.57 -48.77 12.29
N LEU A 46 28.37 -49.43 11.44
CA LEU A 46 28.48 -49.06 10.02
C LEU A 46 27.20 -49.41 9.23
N THR A 47 26.50 -50.48 9.55
CA THR A 47 25.22 -50.84 8.90
C THR A 47 24.06 -49.96 9.36
N GLU A 48 24.04 -49.49 10.61
CA GLU A 48 23.10 -48.46 11.07
C GLU A 48 23.38 -47.08 10.43
N SER A 49 24.65 -46.74 10.16
CA SER A 49 24.99 -45.51 9.42
C SER A 49 24.68 -45.58 7.91
N VAL A 50 24.60 -46.77 7.32
CA VAL A 50 24.24 -46.94 5.90
C VAL A 50 22.72 -46.97 5.71
N GLN A 51 21.94 -47.43 6.69
CA GLN A 51 20.47 -47.36 6.63
C GLN A 51 19.90 -45.94 6.77
N THR A 52 20.69 -44.97 7.20
CA THR A 52 20.29 -43.56 7.22
C THR A 52 20.64 -42.81 5.94
N GLU A 53 21.50 -43.35 5.07
CA GLU A 53 21.75 -42.79 3.72
C GLU A 53 20.78 -43.37 2.67
N SER A 54 20.24 -44.59 2.85
CA SER A 54 19.22 -45.14 1.95
C SER A 54 17.81 -44.57 2.16
N ALA A 55 17.59 -43.82 3.23
CA ALA A 55 16.34 -43.08 3.43
C ALA A 55 16.23 -41.84 2.53
N ASN A 56 17.29 -41.49 1.79
CA ASN A 56 17.31 -40.32 0.92
C ASN A 56 17.07 -40.66 -0.56
N GLU A 57 16.99 -41.94 -0.98
CA GLU A 57 16.64 -42.27 -2.37
C GLU A 57 15.13 -42.11 -2.63
N ASP A 58 14.28 -42.43 -1.64
CA ASP A 58 12.83 -42.23 -1.74
C ASP A 58 12.41 -40.75 -1.58
N GLU A 59 13.18 -39.94 -0.84
CA GLU A 59 12.99 -38.48 -0.78
C GLU A 59 13.55 -37.78 -2.03
N LEU A 60 14.67 -38.25 -2.58
CA LEU A 60 15.23 -37.73 -3.84
C LEU A 60 14.34 -38.06 -5.04
N ALA A 61 13.75 -39.27 -5.10
CA ALA A 61 12.77 -39.62 -6.14
C ALA A 61 11.48 -38.80 -6.03
N LYS A 62 11.03 -38.48 -4.80
CA LYS A 62 9.89 -37.57 -4.59
C LYS A 62 10.22 -36.11 -4.91
N LEU A 63 11.47 -35.68 -4.71
CA LEU A 63 11.96 -34.37 -5.12
C LEU A 63 12.09 -34.25 -6.63
N ASP A 64 12.57 -35.28 -7.32
CA ASP A 64 12.64 -35.32 -8.79
C ASP A 64 11.24 -35.38 -9.41
N GLU A 65 10.29 -36.11 -8.81
CA GLU A 65 8.88 -36.12 -9.25
C GLU A 65 8.17 -34.79 -8.96
N MET A 66 8.48 -34.14 -7.82
CA MET A 66 8.03 -32.77 -7.53
C MET A 66 8.68 -31.71 -8.44
N GLN A 67 9.94 -31.87 -8.82
CA GLN A 67 10.63 -30.97 -9.77
C GLN A 67 10.10 -31.15 -11.19
N ALA A 68 9.83 -32.39 -11.63
CA ALA A 68 9.22 -32.66 -12.92
C ALA A 68 7.78 -32.12 -13.01
N GLU A 69 6.97 -32.21 -11.94
CA GLU A 69 5.65 -31.56 -11.89
C GLU A 69 5.74 -30.02 -11.84
N LEU A 70 6.82 -29.45 -11.30
CA LEU A 70 7.05 -28.00 -11.29
C LEU A 70 7.56 -27.48 -12.65
N GLU A 71 8.34 -28.29 -13.38
CA GLU A 71 8.86 -27.96 -14.71
C GLU A 71 7.79 -28.13 -15.81
N ASP A 72 6.94 -29.14 -15.74
CA ASP A 72 5.78 -29.31 -16.66
C ASP A 72 4.71 -28.22 -16.44
N LYS A 73 4.69 -27.58 -15.25
CA LYS A 73 3.91 -26.36 -14.96
C LYS A 73 4.63 -25.06 -15.33
N ALA A 74 5.95 -25.08 -15.54
CA ALA A 74 6.76 -23.94 -15.94
C ALA A 74 6.75 -23.74 -17.47
N ASP A 75 6.71 -24.84 -18.24
CA ASP A 75 6.67 -24.79 -19.71
C ASP A 75 5.30 -24.40 -20.31
N ALA A 76 4.27 -24.24 -19.46
CA ALA A 76 2.98 -23.65 -19.87
C ALA A 76 2.90 -22.12 -19.66
N LYS A 77 4.02 -21.43 -19.39
CA LYS A 77 3.99 -20.00 -19.04
C LYS A 77 5.15 -19.15 -19.58
N GLU A 78 5.43 -19.25 -20.87
CA GLU A 78 5.86 -18.10 -21.70
C GLU A 78 4.69 -17.84 -22.66
N ASP A 79 3.93 -16.75 -22.59
CA ASP A 79 4.31 -15.34 -22.73
C ASP A 79 3.10 -14.53 -22.27
N VAL A 80 3.19 -13.81 -21.13
CA VAL A 80 2.77 -12.40 -20.97
C VAL A 80 3.35 -11.93 -19.63
N SER A 81 4.17 -10.89 -19.65
CA SER A 81 4.49 -10.06 -18.47
C SER A 81 3.19 -9.54 -17.86
N ALA A 82 2.62 -10.26 -16.91
CA ALA A 82 1.50 -9.79 -16.11
C ALA A 82 2.01 -8.68 -15.20
N THR A 83 1.93 -7.43 -15.69
CA THR A 83 2.13 -6.27 -14.84
C THR A 83 1.15 -6.40 -13.69
N GLU A 84 1.65 -6.49 -12.45
CA GLU A 84 0.79 -6.48 -11.28
C GLU A 84 -0.01 -5.18 -11.31
N THR A 85 -1.31 -5.30 -11.56
CA THR A 85 -2.19 -4.15 -11.64
C THR A 85 -2.68 -3.83 -10.25
N VAL A 86 -2.44 -2.60 -9.80
CA VAL A 86 -2.82 -2.13 -8.46
C VAL A 86 -3.89 -1.05 -8.60
N SER A 87 -5.05 -1.27 -8.00
CA SER A 87 -6.10 -0.24 -7.95
C SER A 87 -5.69 0.85 -6.95
N MET A 88 -5.70 2.10 -7.38
CA MET A 88 -5.38 3.28 -6.56
C MET A 88 -6.42 4.38 -6.69
N VAL A 89 -6.47 5.28 -5.71
CA VAL A 89 -7.35 6.47 -5.72
C VAL A 89 -6.54 7.70 -6.08
N VAL A 90 -7.04 8.48 -7.04
CA VAL A 90 -6.47 9.80 -7.37
C VAL A 90 -6.84 10.80 -6.28
N THR A 91 -5.89 11.61 -5.86
CA THR A 91 -6.03 12.71 -4.89
C THR A 91 -5.52 14.01 -5.53
N GLY A 92 -5.62 15.17 -4.88
CA GLY A 92 -5.00 16.39 -5.40
C GLY A 92 -5.90 17.34 -6.20
N GLY A 93 -7.20 17.08 -6.30
CA GLY A 93 -8.16 17.92 -7.05
C GLY A 93 -8.39 17.48 -8.49
N THR A 94 -7.69 18.08 -9.46
CA THR A 94 -7.80 17.70 -10.90
C THR A 94 -6.40 17.55 -11.48
N ILE A 95 -6.05 16.32 -11.83
CA ILE A 95 -4.69 15.91 -12.16
C ILE A 95 -4.58 15.70 -13.67
N ASN A 96 -3.52 16.26 -14.26
CA ASN A 96 -3.24 16.07 -15.68
C ASN A 96 -2.75 14.65 -15.95
N VAL A 97 -3.35 14.00 -16.94
CA VAL A 97 -2.93 12.71 -17.49
C VAL A 97 -2.21 12.97 -18.79
N ARG A 98 -1.00 12.43 -18.93
CA ARG A 98 -0.04 12.78 -19.99
C ARG A 98 0.37 11.59 -20.84
N THR A 99 0.96 11.86 -22.00
CA THR A 99 1.48 10.84 -22.92
C THR A 99 2.75 10.14 -22.43
N GLY A 100 3.44 10.68 -21.41
CA GLY A 100 4.63 10.07 -20.82
C GLY A 100 4.94 10.54 -19.39
N PRO A 101 5.95 9.92 -18.75
CA PRO A 101 6.28 10.11 -17.33
C PRO A 101 7.05 11.43 -17.07
N GLY A 102 6.38 12.56 -17.26
CA GLY A 102 6.99 13.88 -17.05
C GLY A 102 6.08 15.04 -17.42
N THR A 103 6.39 16.24 -16.92
CA THR A 103 5.63 17.46 -17.22
C THR A 103 5.87 18.00 -18.63
N ASN A 104 6.93 17.55 -19.29
CA ASN A 104 7.31 17.88 -20.67
C ASN A 104 6.49 17.12 -21.73
N TYR A 105 5.76 16.09 -21.35
CA TYR A 105 4.88 15.33 -22.24
C TYR A 105 3.52 16.01 -22.39
N ASP A 106 2.90 15.83 -23.56
CA ASP A 106 1.59 16.39 -23.88
C ASP A 106 0.50 15.88 -22.93
N LYS A 107 -0.47 16.74 -22.65
CA LYS A 107 -1.65 16.40 -21.84
C LYS A 107 -2.68 15.69 -22.72
N ILE A 108 -3.06 14.47 -22.32
CA ILE A 108 -4.14 13.70 -22.95
C ILE A 108 -5.48 14.18 -22.41
N THR A 109 -5.63 14.18 -21.09
CA THR A 109 -6.87 14.50 -20.39
C THR A 109 -6.58 14.92 -18.94
N GLN A 110 -7.62 15.07 -18.13
CA GLN A 110 -7.52 15.27 -16.69
C GLN A 110 -8.40 14.28 -15.95
N VAL A 111 -7.94 13.83 -14.79
CA VAL A 111 -8.68 12.96 -13.88
C VAL A 111 -8.96 13.71 -12.58
N VAL A 112 -10.18 13.59 -12.08
CA VAL A 112 -10.59 14.21 -10.82
C VAL A 112 -10.23 13.33 -9.64
N SER A 113 -9.90 13.97 -8.52
CA SER A 113 -9.67 13.34 -7.22
C SER A 113 -10.90 12.53 -6.78
N GLY A 114 -10.66 11.39 -6.13
CA GLY A 114 -11.67 10.39 -5.76
C GLY A 114 -11.92 9.35 -6.84
N LYS A 115 -11.46 9.55 -8.09
CA LYS A 115 -11.56 8.53 -9.14
C LYS A 115 -10.60 7.38 -8.83
N GLN A 116 -11.13 6.16 -8.84
CA GLN A 116 -10.33 4.94 -8.82
C GLN A 116 -9.70 4.71 -10.19
N VAL A 117 -8.42 4.36 -10.19
CA VAL A 117 -7.62 4.10 -11.38
C VAL A 117 -6.81 2.83 -11.18
N THR A 118 -6.53 2.11 -12.25
CA THR A 118 -5.68 0.93 -12.22
C THR A 118 -4.27 1.33 -12.61
N VAL A 119 -3.31 1.19 -11.71
CA VAL A 119 -1.88 1.38 -12.00
C VAL A 119 -1.41 0.19 -12.83
N VAL A 120 -0.82 0.48 -13.98
CA VAL A 120 -0.30 -0.51 -14.95
C VAL A 120 1.19 -0.35 -15.23
N GLY A 121 1.86 0.60 -14.56
CA GLY A 121 3.29 0.82 -14.69
C GLY A 121 3.79 2.03 -13.90
N GLU A 122 5.11 2.10 -13.68
CA GLU A 122 5.78 3.20 -12.99
C GLU A 122 7.08 3.57 -13.71
N ALA A 123 7.37 4.86 -13.81
CA ALA A 123 8.64 5.39 -14.27
C ALA A 123 8.91 6.79 -13.67
N ASN A 124 10.07 6.98 -13.04
CA ASN A 124 10.52 8.28 -12.52
C ASN A 124 9.51 8.99 -11.59
N GLY A 125 8.80 8.24 -10.74
CA GLY A 125 7.76 8.77 -9.85
C GLY A 125 6.44 9.13 -10.53
N TRP A 126 6.31 8.87 -11.83
CA TRP A 126 5.05 8.90 -12.56
C TRP A 126 4.50 7.49 -12.68
N TYR A 127 3.19 7.38 -12.62
CA TYR A 127 2.48 6.12 -12.74
C TYR A 127 1.63 6.16 -13.99
N GLN A 128 1.74 5.10 -14.78
CA GLN A 128 0.83 4.84 -15.87
C GLN A 128 -0.45 4.25 -15.27
N VAL A 129 -1.56 4.93 -15.51
CA VAL A 129 -2.86 4.55 -14.97
C VAL A 129 -3.85 4.35 -16.09
N THR A 130 -4.75 3.41 -15.89
CA THR A 130 -5.90 3.16 -16.76
C THR A 130 -7.18 3.45 -15.98
N PHE A 131 -8.06 4.24 -16.57
CA PHE A 131 -9.38 4.54 -16.02
C PHE A 131 -10.36 4.78 -17.17
N ASP A 132 -11.60 4.32 -16.99
CA ASP A 132 -12.61 4.27 -18.04
C ASP A 132 -12.05 3.57 -19.29
N ALA A 133 -11.72 4.32 -20.36
CA ALA A 133 -11.07 3.82 -21.57
C ALA A 133 -9.76 4.57 -21.90
N THR A 134 -9.21 5.34 -20.95
CA THR A 134 -8.00 6.13 -21.14
C THR A 134 -6.85 5.53 -20.34
N THR A 135 -5.70 5.35 -21.01
CA THR A 135 -4.42 5.02 -20.37
C THR A 135 -3.45 6.18 -20.55
N GLY A 136 -2.80 6.61 -19.47
CA GLY A 136 -1.80 7.67 -19.53
C GLY A 136 -1.07 7.85 -18.21
N TRP A 137 -0.19 8.83 -18.14
CA TRP A 137 0.73 9.02 -17.03
C TRP A 137 0.31 10.18 -16.13
N LEU A 138 0.30 9.95 -14.82
CA LEU A 138 0.13 11.01 -13.82
C LEU A 138 1.16 10.87 -12.70
N LEU A 139 1.41 11.95 -11.98
CA LEU A 139 2.43 11.99 -10.93
C LEU A 139 1.97 11.21 -9.69
N GLY A 140 2.82 10.32 -9.19
CA GLY A 140 2.49 9.39 -8.11
C GLY A 140 2.14 10.01 -6.77
N GLU A 141 2.53 11.26 -6.53
CA GLU A 141 2.15 12.00 -5.32
C GLU A 141 0.62 12.16 -5.15
N TYR A 142 -0.11 11.99 -6.25
CA TYR A 142 -1.55 12.04 -6.32
C TYR A 142 -2.21 10.67 -6.20
N LEU A 143 -1.45 9.57 -6.15
CA LEU A 143 -2.01 8.24 -5.98
C LEU A 143 -1.89 7.79 -4.52
N ARG A 144 -2.96 7.16 -4.04
CA ARG A 144 -3.01 6.53 -2.72
C ARG A 144 -3.56 5.11 -2.87
N ASP A 145 -2.98 4.19 -2.12
CA ASP A 145 -3.55 2.85 -1.97
C ASP A 145 -4.94 2.98 -1.32
N PRO A 146 -5.99 2.33 -1.85
CA PRO A 146 -7.29 2.27 -1.19
C PRO A 146 -7.17 1.70 0.23
N ALA A 147 -6.24 0.77 0.48
CA ALA A 147 -5.93 0.21 1.80
C ALA A 147 -5.30 1.24 2.76
N ASP A 148 -4.50 2.18 2.24
CA ASP A 148 -4.02 3.34 3.03
C ASP A 148 -5.17 4.32 3.35
N LEU A 149 -6.28 4.23 2.61
CA LEU A 149 -7.54 4.94 2.85
C LEU A 149 -8.55 4.08 3.64
N ASP A 150 -8.27 2.81 3.94
CA ASP A 150 -9.24 1.87 4.49
C ASP A 150 -8.99 1.61 5.98
N GLY A 151 -9.85 2.19 6.82
CA GLY A 151 -9.99 1.87 8.23
C GLY A 151 -10.26 3.08 9.12
N THR A 152 -9.69 4.24 8.78
CA THR A 152 -9.91 5.45 9.57
C THR A 152 -11.18 6.16 9.15
N VAL A 153 -11.88 6.76 10.13
CA VAL A 153 -13.05 7.61 9.87
C VAL A 153 -12.67 8.76 8.94
N GLY A 154 -11.47 9.31 9.09
CA GLY A 154 -11.02 10.45 8.29
C GLY A 154 -10.96 10.14 6.79
N ALA A 155 -10.39 9.00 6.40
CA ALA A 155 -10.34 8.61 5.00
C ALA A 155 -11.73 8.34 4.39
N LYS A 156 -12.66 7.75 5.16
CA LYS A 156 -14.07 7.61 4.76
C LYS A 156 -14.75 8.96 4.55
N ILE A 157 -14.50 9.93 5.43
CA ILE A 157 -15.03 11.29 5.25
C ILE A 157 -14.51 11.92 3.96
N VAL A 158 -13.22 11.76 3.66
CA VAL A 158 -12.63 12.29 2.42
C VAL A 158 -13.25 11.63 1.20
N SER A 159 -13.37 10.30 1.16
CA SER A 159 -13.99 9.60 0.03
C SER A 159 -15.46 9.98 -0.16
N MET A 160 -16.20 10.16 0.92
CA MET A 160 -17.59 10.64 0.89
C MET A 160 -17.73 12.10 0.47
N ALA A 161 -16.72 12.94 0.73
CA ALA A 161 -16.75 14.36 0.37
C ALA A 161 -16.57 14.58 -1.13
N MET A 162 -15.75 13.76 -1.81
CA MET A 162 -15.35 13.95 -3.21
C MET A 162 -16.53 14.01 -4.21
N PRO A 163 -17.56 13.14 -4.12
CA PRO A 163 -18.71 13.20 -5.02
C PRO A 163 -19.50 14.52 -4.96
N TYR A 164 -19.35 15.32 -3.92
CA TYR A 164 -20.02 16.61 -3.78
C TYR A 164 -19.24 17.79 -4.36
N LEU A 165 -18.09 17.55 -5.02
CA LEU A 165 -17.39 18.61 -5.74
C LEU A 165 -18.33 19.29 -6.75
N GLY A 166 -18.39 20.62 -6.69
CA GLY A 166 -19.27 21.42 -7.53
C GLY A 166 -20.70 21.59 -6.99
N THR A 167 -21.12 20.89 -5.93
CA THR A 167 -22.44 21.11 -5.31
C THR A 167 -22.59 22.55 -4.86
N ARG A 168 -23.76 23.16 -5.12
CA ARG A 168 -24.02 24.58 -4.88
C ARG A 168 -23.86 24.96 -3.40
N TYR A 169 -23.31 26.15 -3.15
CA TYR A 169 -23.33 26.76 -1.82
C TYR A 169 -24.73 27.27 -1.50
N ARG A 170 -25.26 26.92 -0.32
CA ARG A 170 -26.52 27.42 0.23
C ARG A 170 -26.33 27.75 1.70
N SER A 171 -26.57 29.01 2.09
CA SER A 171 -26.54 29.41 3.50
C SER A 171 -27.53 28.58 4.32
N GLY A 172 -27.09 27.98 5.43
CA GLY A 172 -27.87 27.04 6.22
C GLY A 172 -28.10 25.69 5.54
N GLY A 173 -27.37 25.38 4.47
CA GLY A 173 -27.53 24.14 3.70
C GLY A 173 -26.77 22.97 4.33
N ALA A 174 -27.41 21.81 4.43
CA ALA A 174 -26.83 20.58 4.97
C ALA A 174 -27.30 19.33 4.21
N SER A 175 -27.49 19.44 2.89
CA SER A 175 -27.91 18.32 2.06
C SER A 175 -27.35 18.41 0.64
N PRO A 176 -27.39 17.33 -0.16
CA PRO A 176 -26.90 17.34 -1.55
C PRO A 176 -27.57 18.39 -2.46
N SER A 177 -28.71 18.98 -2.06
CA SER A 177 -29.33 20.10 -2.78
C SER A 177 -28.60 21.43 -2.60
N GLY A 178 -27.70 21.52 -1.63
CA GLY A 178 -26.84 22.66 -1.37
C GLY A 178 -26.30 22.67 0.07
N PHE A 179 -25.03 23.07 0.20
CA PHE A 179 -24.31 23.07 1.48
C PHE A 179 -23.79 24.45 1.85
N ASP A 180 -23.75 24.78 3.13
CA ASP A 180 -22.77 25.74 3.65
C ASP A 180 -21.55 24.99 4.22
N CYS A 181 -20.55 25.73 4.70
CA CYS A 181 -19.28 25.13 5.10
C CYS A 181 -19.43 24.09 6.22
N SER A 182 -20.12 24.45 7.31
CA SER A 182 -20.33 23.57 8.47
C SER A 182 -21.45 22.57 8.27
N GLY A 183 -22.43 22.84 7.41
CA GLY A 183 -23.45 21.88 7.01
C GLY A 183 -22.89 20.78 6.13
N PHE A 184 -21.88 21.07 5.30
CA PHE A 184 -21.14 20.06 4.55
C PHE A 184 -20.42 19.07 5.46
N THR A 185 -19.66 19.57 6.44
CA THR A 185 -18.95 18.72 7.41
C THR A 185 -19.94 17.94 8.27
N MET A 186 -20.97 18.60 8.78
CA MET A 186 -22.04 17.97 9.57
C MET A 186 -22.69 16.81 8.81
N TYR A 187 -23.07 17.04 7.55
CA TYR A 187 -23.71 16.02 6.72
C TYR A 187 -22.82 14.78 6.55
N LEU A 188 -21.54 14.97 6.21
CA LEU A 188 -20.61 13.86 5.97
C LEU A 188 -20.36 13.05 7.25
N TYR A 189 -20.11 13.73 8.37
CA TYR A 189 -19.85 13.08 9.65
C TYR A 189 -21.07 12.35 10.22
N ALA A 190 -22.28 12.86 9.98
CA ALA A 190 -23.52 12.20 10.39
C ALA A 190 -23.69 10.81 9.74
N GLN A 191 -23.20 10.62 8.52
CA GLN A 191 -23.29 9.34 7.80
C GLN A 191 -22.42 8.24 8.45
N LEU A 192 -21.43 8.63 9.24
CA LEU A 192 -20.58 7.72 10.02
C LEU A 192 -20.95 7.70 11.51
N GLY A 193 -22.11 8.26 11.88
CA GLY A 193 -22.64 8.26 13.25
C GLY A 193 -22.14 9.40 14.14
N TYR A 194 -21.41 10.38 13.61
CA TYR A 194 -20.90 11.53 14.38
C TYR A 194 -21.86 12.72 14.29
N SER A 195 -22.35 13.18 15.45
CA SER A 195 -23.19 14.38 15.52
C SER A 195 -22.33 15.63 15.66
N LEU A 196 -22.35 16.48 14.63
CA LEU A 196 -21.73 17.80 14.67
C LEU A 196 -22.82 18.89 14.69
N PRO A 197 -22.62 20.01 15.38
CA PRO A 197 -23.49 21.16 15.25
C PRO A 197 -23.31 21.81 13.86
N HIS A 198 -24.35 22.47 13.35
CA HIS A 198 -24.31 23.16 12.05
C HIS A 198 -23.47 24.45 12.08
N SER A 199 -22.89 24.86 13.21
CA SER A 199 -22.04 26.06 13.29
C SER A 199 -20.56 25.69 13.26
N ALA A 200 -19.78 26.32 12.36
CA ALA A 200 -18.33 26.17 12.32
C ALA A 200 -17.67 26.52 13.67
N THR A 201 -18.13 27.59 14.32
CA THR A 201 -17.67 27.98 15.67
C THR A 201 -17.95 26.91 16.70
N ALA A 202 -19.14 26.31 16.68
CA ALA A 202 -19.49 25.24 17.61
C ALA A 202 -18.70 23.95 17.32
N GLN A 203 -18.48 23.61 16.05
CA GLN A 203 -17.61 22.49 15.66
C GLN A 203 -16.18 22.68 16.20
N TYR A 204 -15.63 23.89 16.08
CA TYR A 204 -14.29 24.20 16.60
C TYR A 204 -14.20 24.08 18.13
N ARG A 205 -15.19 24.64 18.84
CA ARG A 205 -15.17 24.74 20.31
C ARG A 205 -15.55 23.43 21.01
N ASN A 206 -16.48 22.67 20.43
CA ASN A 206 -17.20 21.62 21.18
C ASN A 206 -17.01 20.21 20.63
N CYS A 207 -16.36 20.02 19.48
CA CYS A 207 -16.25 18.71 18.83
C CYS A 207 -14.80 18.26 18.72
N GLY A 208 -14.54 16.98 18.97
CA GLY A 208 -13.22 16.37 18.76
C GLY A 208 -12.10 16.98 19.60
N TYR A 209 -10.87 16.56 19.31
CA TYR A 209 -9.66 17.05 19.96
C TYR A 209 -8.82 17.93 19.03
N ALA A 210 -7.98 18.79 19.61
CA ALA A 210 -7.14 19.70 18.83
C ALA A 210 -6.00 18.95 18.14
N VAL A 211 -5.70 19.32 16.90
CA VAL A 211 -4.60 18.77 16.11
C VAL A 211 -3.66 19.89 15.70
N ALA A 212 -2.35 19.68 15.87
CA ALA A 212 -1.35 20.61 15.39
C ALA A 212 -1.30 20.59 13.86
N LYS A 213 -1.02 21.74 13.24
CA LYS A 213 -1.01 21.85 11.77
C LYS A 213 -0.06 20.86 11.08
N ALA A 214 1.07 20.52 11.73
CA ALA A 214 2.03 19.55 11.23
C ALA A 214 1.52 18.10 11.27
N ASP A 215 0.54 17.81 12.12
CA ASP A 215 -0.01 16.47 12.37
C ASP A 215 -1.36 16.24 11.67
N LEU A 216 -1.71 17.13 10.73
CA LEU A 216 -2.94 17.05 9.96
C LEU A 216 -3.02 15.73 9.20
N GLN A 217 -4.15 15.05 9.35
CA GLN A 217 -4.48 13.81 8.66
C GLN A 217 -5.78 13.96 7.88
N PRO A 218 -5.92 13.28 6.73
CA PRO A 218 -7.16 13.28 5.96
C PRO A 218 -8.39 13.05 6.86
N GLY A 219 -9.40 13.92 6.69
CA GLY A 219 -10.60 13.95 7.52
C GLY A 219 -10.61 15.06 8.56
N ASP A 220 -9.45 15.56 9.02
CA ASP A 220 -9.42 16.62 10.03
C ASP A 220 -10.19 17.86 9.60
N LEU A 221 -10.98 18.42 10.51
CA LEU A 221 -11.65 19.70 10.27
C LEU A 221 -10.65 20.82 10.47
N VAL A 222 -10.51 21.69 9.48
CA VAL A 222 -9.62 22.85 9.49
C VAL A 222 -10.44 24.12 9.52
N PHE A 223 -10.10 25.02 10.44
CA PHE A 223 -10.90 26.21 10.74
C PHE A 223 -10.14 27.49 10.41
N PHE A 224 -10.88 28.46 9.88
CA PHE A 224 -10.36 29.75 9.45
C PHE A 224 -11.14 30.90 10.05
N SER A 225 -10.45 32.00 10.31
CA SER A 225 -11.05 33.20 10.84
C SER A 225 -11.70 34.06 9.75
N ASP A 226 -12.78 34.75 10.11
CA ASP A 226 -13.31 35.86 9.31
C ASP A 226 -12.50 37.15 9.55
N SER A 227 -12.98 38.28 9.01
CA SER A 227 -12.35 39.59 9.19
C SER A 227 -12.41 40.14 10.62
N SER A 228 -13.27 39.57 11.48
CA SER A 228 -13.37 39.92 12.90
C SER A 228 -12.46 39.07 13.80
N HIS A 229 -11.67 38.16 13.20
CA HIS A 229 -10.84 37.15 13.88
C HIS A 229 -11.64 36.05 14.61
N ALA A 230 -12.96 36.00 14.42
CA ALA A 230 -13.79 34.90 14.88
C ALA A 230 -13.74 33.71 13.90
N ILE A 231 -14.07 32.50 14.36
CA ILE A 231 -14.21 31.34 13.46
C ILE A 231 -15.32 31.63 12.45
N GLY A 232 -14.97 31.73 11.18
CA GLY A 232 -15.89 32.08 10.10
C GLY A 232 -16.06 30.99 9.04
N HIS A 233 -15.15 30.02 8.98
CA HIS A 233 -15.15 29.01 7.92
C HIS A 233 -14.54 27.69 8.40
N VAL A 234 -15.04 26.56 7.86
CA VAL A 234 -14.50 25.21 8.10
C VAL A 234 -14.34 24.45 6.77
N GLY A 235 -13.29 23.64 6.68
CA GLY A 235 -13.08 22.67 5.60
C GLY A 235 -12.59 21.34 6.15
N ILE A 236 -12.55 20.32 5.30
CA ILE A 236 -12.01 19.00 5.62
C ILE A 236 -10.63 18.91 4.97
N TYR A 237 -9.59 18.59 5.74
CA TYR A 237 -8.27 18.30 5.20
C TYR A 237 -8.31 16.99 4.42
N ILE A 238 -7.76 16.98 3.21
CA ILE A 238 -7.80 15.81 2.32
C ILE A 238 -6.39 15.25 2.03
N GLY A 239 -5.39 15.66 2.79
CA GLY A 239 -3.98 15.35 2.53
C GLY A 239 -3.31 16.39 1.63
N ASN A 240 -1.99 16.24 1.45
CA ASN A 240 -1.16 17.03 0.53
C ASN A 240 -1.35 18.56 0.63
N GLY A 241 -1.60 19.09 1.83
CA GLY A 241 -1.80 20.53 2.02
C GLY A 241 -3.12 21.07 1.45
N GLN A 242 -4.12 20.22 1.17
CA GLN A 242 -5.38 20.61 0.55
C GLN A 242 -6.58 20.46 1.48
N ILE A 243 -7.62 21.24 1.21
CA ILE A 243 -8.93 21.14 1.86
C ILE A 243 -10.05 21.02 0.84
N ILE A 244 -11.09 20.26 1.17
CA ILE A 244 -12.40 20.31 0.50
C ILE A 244 -13.40 21.06 1.38
N HIS A 245 -14.17 21.97 0.80
CA HIS A 245 -15.08 22.83 1.55
C HIS A 245 -16.16 23.49 0.67
N ALA A 246 -17.31 23.84 1.25
CA ALA A 246 -18.34 24.65 0.59
C ALA A 246 -18.02 26.13 0.75
N ARG A 247 -17.65 26.82 -0.35
CA ARG A 247 -17.15 28.20 -0.30
C ARG A 247 -18.20 29.21 -0.75
N TYR A 248 -18.55 30.16 0.13
CA TYR A 248 -19.52 31.22 -0.18
C TYR A 248 -19.12 32.05 -1.41
N SER A 249 -17.88 32.57 -1.45
CA SER A 249 -17.44 33.49 -2.50
C SER A 249 -17.35 32.87 -3.90
N VAL A 250 -17.30 31.55 -4.01
CA VAL A 250 -17.29 30.81 -5.29
C VAL A 250 -18.64 30.14 -5.56
N GLY A 251 -19.49 29.98 -4.55
CA GLY A 251 -20.85 29.48 -4.70
C GLY A 251 -20.96 27.96 -4.82
N LYS A 252 -19.92 27.20 -4.46
CA LYS A 252 -19.91 25.72 -4.56
C LYS A 252 -18.91 25.05 -3.61
N VAL A 253 -19.05 23.73 -3.47
CA VAL A 253 -18.04 22.83 -2.91
C VAL A 253 -16.86 22.74 -3.87
N MET A 254 -15.66 22.93 -3.35
CA MET A 254 -14.42 22.92 -4.12
C MET A 254 -13.24 22.46 -3.27
N ILE A 255 -12.11 22.23 -3.95
CA ILE A 255 -10.81 22.00 -3.31
C ILE A 255 -9.95 23.24 -3.47
N ASP A 256 -9.30 23.64 -2.39
CA ASP A 256 -8.32 24.72 -2.36
C ASP A 256 -7.06 24.25 -1.60
N SER A 257 -5.93 24.91 -1.88
CA SER A 257 -4.69 24.69 -1.13
C SER A 257 -4.69 25.47 0.19
N LEU A 258 -4.27 24.84 1.29
CA LEU A 258 -4.00 25.50 2.57
C LEU A 258 -2.90 26.56 2.48
N SER A 259 -2.01 26.46 1.49
CA SER A 259 -0.96 27.46 1.26
C SER A 259 -1.44 28.69 0.51
N ALA A 260 -2.66 28.69 -0.06
CA ALA A 260 -3.18 29.88 -0.71
C ALA A 260 -3.37 31.01 0.31
N ASN A 261 -3.04 32.25 -0.09
CA ASN A 261 -2.92 33.41 0.78
C ASN A 261 -4.11 33.60 1.75
N TYR A 262 -5.34 33.37 1.27
CA TYR A 262 -6.53 33.47 2.10
C TYR A 262 -6.52 32.48 3.27
N TYR A 263 -6.26 31.19 3.02
CA TYR A 263 -6.26 30.13 4.05
C TYR A 263 -5.03 30.20 4.93
N ALA A 264 -3.86 30.52 4.36
CA ALA A 264 -2.62 30.63 5.11
C ALA A 264 -2.69 31.75 6.16
N SER A 265 -3.23 32.91 5.80
CA SER A 265 -3.35 34.08 6.70
C SER A 265 -4.49 33.97 7.73
N ARG A 266 -5.43 33.04 7.53
CA ARG A 266 -6.63 32.91 8.39
C ARG A 266 -6.70 31.59 9.15
N TYR A 267 -5.71 30.72 9.01
CA TYR A 267 -5.69 29.44 9.72
C TYR A 267 -5.74 29.67 11.22
N VAL A 268 -6.75 29.10 11.89
CA VAL A 268 -6.91 29.21 13.35
C VAL A 268 -6.47 27.92 14.04
N GLY A 269 -6.88 26.77 13.51
CA GLY A 269 -6.57 25.47 14.09
C GLY A 269 -7.29 24.34 13.40
N ALA A 270 -7.08 23.12 13.90
CA ALA A 270 -7.72 21.91 13.40
C ALA A 270 -8.28 21.03 14.52
N LYS A 271 -9.30 20.25 14.18
CA LYS A 271 -9.98 19.32 15.08
C LYS A 271 -10.09 17.95 14.42
N ARG A 272 -9.72 16.90 15.14
CA ARG A 272 -9.98 15.51 14.74
C ARG A 272 -11.18 14.97 15.52
N ILE A 273 -12.15 14.45 14.80
CA ILE A 273 -13.44 14.01 15.36
C ILE A 273 -13.37 12.56 15.87
N ALA A 274 -12.52 11.73 15.28
CA ALA A 274 -12.36 10.31 15.59
C ALA A 274 -10.87 9.96 15.73
#